data_AF-A0A1E4K819-F1
#
_entry.id   AF-A0A1E4K819-F1
#
_cell.length_a   1.000
_cell.length_b   1.000
_cell.length_c   1.000
_cell.angle_alpha   90.00
_cell.angle_beta   90.00
_cell.angle_gamma   90.00
#
_symmetry.space_group_name_H-M   'P 1'
#
loop_
_entity.id
_entity.type
_entity.pdbx_description
1 polymer ?
#
loop_
_entity_poly.entity_id
_entity_poly.type
_entity_poly.pdbx_seq_one_letter_code
_entity_poly.pdbx_strand_id
1 'polypeptide(L)'
;MISALDNHLLRAYLDGEMDDAAAEAFEVLMIERPELAELVDADTALRMGLAAAPLAAPRGEPAAGPVVRPLRLRKPAPVWIPLAAAACAALAIGLVLGRSWSPAPAALAPITLLSVDRLRSSVAVAPTLRLPAGGLVVLSVPAVAEAGCTPTVRIVQGGNTLEATVAPDDSGFANVSLAAARLAPGRAEVGVACGGRQLANYPVEFVR
;
A
#
# COMPACT_ATOMS: atom_id res chain seq x y z
N MET A 1 -5.63 -5.98 25.44
CA MET A 1 -5.55 -7.41 25.05
C MET A 1 -6.97 -7.89 24.86
N ILE A 2 -7.35 -8.22 23.62
CA ILE A 2 -8.74 -8.56 23.25
C ILE A 2 -9.10 -9.91 23.85
N SER A 3 -10.26 -10.01 24.51
CA SER A 3 -10.70 -11.27 25.09
C SER A 3 -11.24 -12.22 24.03
N ALA A 4 -11.27 -13.52 24.31
CA ALA A 4 -11.88 -14.50 23.42
C ALA A 4 -13.39 -14.22 23.19
N LEU A 5 -14.06 -13.63 24.19
CA LEU A 5 -15.45 -13.21 24.10
C LEU A 5 -15.61 -12.03 23.14
N ASP A 6 -14.74 -11.02 23.24
CA ASP A 6 -14.76 -9.84 22.35
C ASP A 6 -14.62 -10.25 20.88
N ASN A 7 -13.74 -11.22 20.59
CA ASN A 7 -13.53 -11.73 19.24
C ASN A 7 -14.77 -12.49 18.71
N HIS A 8 -15.45 -13.23 19.58
CA HIS A 8 -16.69 -13.92 19.20
C HIS A 8 -17.81 -12.92 18.88
N LEU A 9 -18.00 -11.90 19.73
CA LEU A 9 -18.99 -10.84 19.52
C LEU A 9 -18.72 -10.05 18.24
N LEU A 10 -17.46 -9.69 17.99
CA LEU A 10 -17.03 -9.01 16.77
C LEU A 10 -17.42 -9.79 15.50
N ARG A 11 -17.20 -11.11 15.50
CA ARG A 11 -17.57 -11.95 14.34
C ARG A 11 -19.08 -12.04 14.16
N ALA A 12 -19.81 -12.30 15.24
CA ALA A 12 -21.27 -12.37 15.19
C ALA A 12 -21.88 -11.05 14.67
N TYR A 13 -21.31 -9.91 15.07
CA TYR A 13 -21.71 -8.59 14.58
C TYR A 13 -21.43 -8.41 13.07
N LEU A 14 -20.20 -8.70 12.64
CA LEU A 14 -19.78 -8.56 11.22
C LEU A 14 -20.51 -9.53 10.28
N ASP A 15 -20.91 -10.69 10.78
CA ASP A 15 -21.64 -11.70 10.01
C ASP A 15 -23.16 -11.48 10.05
N GLY A 16 -23.64 -10.48 10.82
CA GLY A 16 -25.06 -10.16 10.95
C GLY A 16 -25.87 -11.22 11.70
N GLU A 17 -25.20 -12.02 12.54
CA GLU A 17 -25.83 -13.10 13.33
C GLU A 17 -26.39 -12.61 14.68
N MET A 18 -26.11 -11.36 15.05
CA MET A 18 -26.65 -10.75 16.26
C MET A 18 -28.09 -10.28 16.05
N ASP A 19 -28.93 -10.44 17.07
CA ASP A 19 -30.23 -9.78 17.10
C ASP A 19 -30.06 -8.26 17.34
N ASP A 20 -31.11 -7.50 17.04
CA ASP A 20 -31.07 -6.03 17.10
C ASP A 20 -30.66 -5.50 18.48
N ALA A 21 -31.15 -6.13 19.55
CA ALA A 21 -30.84 -5.72 20.92
C ALA A 21 -29.36 -5.99 21.28
N ALA A 22 -28.81 -7.12 20.85
CA ALA A 22 -27.41 -7.45 21.05
C ALA A 22 -26.49 -6.56 20.20
N ALA A 23 -26.90 -6.22 18.98
CA ALA A 23 -26.16 -5.31 18.10
C ALA A 23 -26.07 -3.91 18.73
N GLU A 24 -27.18 -3.34 19.21
CA GLU A 24 -27.18 -2.05 19.92
C GLU A 24 -26.26 -2.07 21.16
N ALA A 25 -26.31 -3.15 21.95
CA ALA A 25 -25.43 -3.29 23.12
C ALA A 25 -23.95 -3.36 22.72
N PHE A 26 -23.63 -3.99 21.59
CA PHE A 26 -22.27 -4.04 21.05
C PHE A 26 -21.82 -2.68 20.51
N GLU A 27 -22.70 -1.90 19.89
CA GLU A 27 -22.41 -0.53 19.48
C GLU A 27 -22.05 0.38 20.66
N VAL A 28 -22.78 0.27 21.77
CA VAL A 28 -22.42 0.97 23.02
C VAL A 28 -21.05 0.52 23.53
N LEU A 29 -20.76 -0.79 23.47
CA LEU A 29 -19.46 -1.32 23.87
C LEU A 29 -18.31 -0.76 23.00
N MET A 30 -18.54 -0.52 21.71
CA MET A 30 -17.57 0.11 20.81
C MET A 30 -17.27 1.58 21.17
N ILE A 31 -18.27 2.31 21.69
CA ILE A 31 -18.08 3.68 22.19
C ILE A 31 -17.17 3.67 23.43
N GLU A 32 -17.40 2.72 24.35
CA GLU A 32 -16.60 2.60 25.57
C GLU A 32 -15.19 2.06 25.31
N ARG A 33 -15.01 1.26 24.24
CA ARG A 33 -13.76 0.59 23.87
C ARG A 33 -13.40 0.86 22.41
N PRO A 34 -12.73 2.00 22.10
CA PRO A 34 -12.44 2.41 20.72
C PRO A 34 -11.57 1.41 19.95
N GLU A 35 -10.77 0.59 20.65
CA GLU A 35 -10.01 -0.51 20.05
C GLU A 35 -10.89 -1.52 19.28
N LEU A 36 -12.15 -1.72 19.71
CA LEU A 36 -13.11 -2.60 19.03
C LEU A 36 -13.67 -1.96 17.77
N ALA A 37 -13.90 -0.64 17.78
CA ALA A 37 -14.34 0.10 16.60
C ALA A 37 -13.28 0.06 15.49
N GLU A 38 -12.00 0.27 15.84
CA GLU A 38 -10.89 0.18 14.89
C GLU A 38 -10.79 -1.21 14.22
N LEU A 39 -11.12 -2.28 14.95
CA LEU A 39 -11.15 -3.65 14.41
C LEU A 39 -12.31 -3.87 13.44
N VAL A 40 -13.51 -3.35 13.75
CA VAL A 40 -14.66 -3.41 12.84
C VAL A 40 -14.35 -2.67 11.54
N ASP A 41 -13.77 -1.48 11.64
CA ASP A 41 -13.39 -0.68 10.47
C ASP A 41 -12.35 -1.40 9.60
N ALA A 42 -11.33 -1.98 10.22
CA ALA A 42 -10.29 -2.74 9.51
C ALA A 42 -10.85 -3.97 8.78
N ASP A 43 -11.73 -4.77 9.41
CA ASP A 43 -12.32 -5.95 8.77
C ASP A 43 -13.31 -5.55 7.66
N THR A 44 -14.10 -4.50 7.90
CA THR A 44 -15.04 -3.97 6.90
C THR A 44 -14.29 -3.46 5.67
N ALA A 45 -13.20 -2.70 5.87
CA ALA A 45 -12.34 -2.24 4.78
C ALA A 45 -11.72 -3.40 4.00
N LEU A 46 -11.28 -4.47 4.69
CA LEU A 46 -10.77 -5.68 4.05
C LEU A 46 -11.85 -6.37 3.20
N ARG A 47 -13.06 -6.56 3.74
CA ARG A 47 -14.20 -7.17 3.02
C ARG A 47 -14.56 -6.35 1.78
N MET A 48 -14.61 -5.02 1.90
CA MET A 48 -14.84 -4.13 0.76
C MET A 48 -13.73 -4.23 -0.30
N GLY A 49 -12.46 -4.27 0.12
CA GLY A 49 -11.32 -4.42 -0.79
C GLY A 49 -11.32 -5.76 -1.54
N LEU A 50 -11.68 -6.86 -0.86
CA LEU A 50 -11.82 -8.18 -1.48
C LEU A 50 -13.01 -8.23 -2.45
N ALA A 51 -14.12 -7.59 -2.12
CA ALA A 51 -15.30 -7.51 -3.00
C ALA A 51 -15.03 -6.65 -4.25
N ALA A 52 -14.18 -5.62 -4.14
CA ALA A 52 -13.85 -4.71 -5.23
C ALA A 52 -12.78 -5.24 -6.21
N ALA A 53 -12.11 -6.36 -5.91
CA ALA A 53 -11.09 -6.92 -6.79
C ALA A 53 -11.71 -7.67 -7.98
N PRO A 54 -11.60 -7.17 -9.23
CA PRO A 54 -12.10 -7.91 -10.39
C PRO A 54 -11.20 -9.11 -10.66
N LEU A 55 -11.78 -10.31 -10.64
CA LEU A 55 -11.17 -11.52 -11.16
C LEU A 55 -10.95 -11.32 -12.68
N ALA A 56 -9.73 -10.96 -13.07
CA ALA A 56 -9.35 -10.79 -14.46
C ALA A 56 -9.38 -12.15 -15.18
N ALA A 57 -10.44 -12.40 -15.95
CA ALA A 57 -10.49 -13.48 -16.93
C ALA A 57 -9.62 -13.14 -18.15
N PRO A 58 -8.89 -14.10 -18.75
CA PRO A 58 -8.06 -13.85 -19.93
C PRO A 58 -8.96 -13.63 -21.16
N ARG A 59 -8.90 -12.43 -21.75
CA ARG A 59 -9.55 -12.10 -23.02
C ARG A 59 -8.73 -12.69 -24.17
N GLY A 60 -9.30 -13.69 -24.85
CA GLY A 60 -8.84 -14.15 -26.15
C GLY A 60 -9.23 -13.18 -27.27
N GLU A 61 -8.29 -12.90 -28.16
CA GLU A 61 -8.47 -12.16 -29.42
C GLU A 61 -8.91 -13.10 -30.56
N PRO A 62 -9.92 -12.71 -31.36
CA PRO A 62 -10.03 -13.22 -32.73
C PRO A 62 -10.36 -12.12 -33.77
N ALA A 63 -9.67 -12.16 -34.93
CA ALA A 63 -10.10 -11.53 -36.20
C ALA A 63 -9.42 -12.29 -37.37
N ALA A 64 -10.13 -13.15 -38.13
CA ALA A 64 -10.76 -12.90 -39.45
C ALA A 64 -9.76 -12.37 -40.52
N GLY A 65 -9.46 -12.98 -41.68
CA GLY A 65 -10.24 -13.68 -42.72
C GLY A 65 -9.44 -13.64 -44.07
N PRO A 66 -9.99 -14.00 -45.26
CA PRO A 66 -9.56 -15.17 -46.06
C PRO A 66 -9.11 -14.90 -47.53
N VAL A 67 -8.39 -15.84 -48.18
CA VAL A 67 -8.35 -16.01 -49.67
C VAL A 67 -8.15 -17.48 -50.07
N VAL A 68 -8.90 -17.96 -51.08
CA VAL A 68 -9.02 -19.37 -51.54
C VAL A 68 -8.38 -19.58 -52.95
N ARG A 69 -7.50 -20.61 -53.07
CA ARG A 69 -7.17 -21.64 -54.12
C ARG A 69 -7.43 -21.40 -55.65
N PRO A 70 -6.88 -22.19 -56.64
CA PRO A 70 -6.36 -23.58 -56.60
C PRO A 70 -5.05 -23.87 -57.42
N LEU A 71 -4.36 -25.01 -57.29
CA LEU A 71 -4.46 -26.16 -58.21
C LEU A 71 -3.62 -27.37 -57.73
N ARG A 72 -4.08 -28.56 -58.12
CA ARG A 72 -3.66 -29.91 -57.72
C ARG A 72 -2.25 -30.29 -58.19
N LEU A 73 -1.52 -31.15 -57.44
CA LEU A 73 -1.08 -32.47 -57.92
C LEU A 73 -0.43 -33.37 -56.82
N ARG A 74 -0.91 -34.63 -56.78
CA ARG A 74 -0.27 -35.94 -56.46
C ARG A 74 0.41 -36.23 -55.10
N LYS A 75 -0.07 -37.34 -54.50
CA LYS A 75 0.40 -38.20 -53.37
C LYS A 75 1.78 -38.88 -53.62
N PRO A 76 2.37 -39.67 -52.68
CA PRO A 76 2.34 -39.73 -51.19
C PRO A 76 3.73 -39.92 -50.53
N ALA A 77 3.87 -39.69 -49.21
CA ALA A 77 4.80 -40.46 -48.35
C ALA A 77 4.39 -40.35 -46.86
N PRO A 78 4.50 -41.43 -46.05
CA PRO A 78 4.10 -41.42 -44.65
C PRO A 78 5.24 -40.85 -43.79
N VAL A 79 5.15 -39.56 -43.47
CA VAL A 79 6.13 -38.85 -42.63
C VAL A 79 5.53 -38.69 -41.23
N TRP A 80 5.40 -39.78 -40.49
CA TRP A 80 4.88 -39.79 -39.10
C TRP A 80 6.00 -39.78 -38.05
N ILE A 81 7.19 -39.25 -38.38
CA ILE A 81 8.35 -39.28 -37.45
C ILE A 81 8.90 -37.89 -37.04
N PRO A 82 8.73 -36.74 -37.73
CA PRO A 82 9.38 -35.50 -37.28
C PRO A 82 8.50 -34.57 -36.42
N LEU A 83 7.29 -34.98 -36.01
CA LEU A 83 6.41 -34.13 -35.18
C LEU A 83 6.67 -34.24 -33.67
N ALA A 84 7.33 -35.30 -33.20
CA ALA A 84 7.65 -35.48 -31.79
C ALA A 84 8.94 -34.75 -31.36
N ALA A 85 9.90 -34.55 -32.26
CA ALA A 85 11.19 -33.95 -31.94
C ALA A 85 11.14 -32.41 -31.80
N ALA A 86 10.26 -31.73 -32.55
CA ALA A 86 10.15 -30.27 -32.51
C ALA A 86 9.51 -29.75 -31.20
N ALA A 87 8.63 -30.54 -30.58
CA ALA A 87 7.96 -30.15 -29.34
C ALA A 87 8.93 -30.12 -28.13
N CYS A 88 9.85 -31.08 -28.04
CA CYS A 88 10.82 -31.14 -26.95
C CYS A 88 11.89 -30.04 -27.04
N ALA A 89 12.33 -29.67 -28.25
CA ALA A 89 13.30 -28.60 -28.45
C ALA A 89 12.73 -27.22 -28.08
N ALA A 90 11.47 -26.94 -28.42
CA ALA A 90 10.80 -25.69 -28.05
C ALA A 90 10.62 -25.55 -26.53
N LEU A 91 10.33 -26.65 -25.83
CA LEU A 91 10.15 -26.66 -24.38
C LEU A 91 11.50 -26.46 -23.62
N ALA A 92 12.59 -27.03 -24.14
CA ALA A 92 13.93 -26.84 -23.58
C ALA A 92 14.45 -25.41 -23.77
N ILE A 93 14.23 -24.79 -24.94
CA ILE A 93 14.63 -23.40 -25.20
C ILE A 93 13.80 -22.42 -24.37
N GLY A 94 12.50 -22.67 -24.21
CA GLY A 94 11.61 -21.85 -23.37
C GLY A 94 12.00 -21.87 -21.88
N LEU A 95 12.43 -23.01 -21.34
CA LEU A 95 12.87 -23.12 -19.94
C LEU A 95 14.22 -22.45 -19.68
N VAL A 96 15.14 -22.45 -20.66
CA VAL A 96 16.46 -21.84 -20.50
C VAL A 96 16.41 -20.31 -20.64
N LEU A 97 15.63 -19.78 -21.60
CA LEU A 97 15.43 -18.34 -21.73
C LEU A 97 14.45 -17.76 -20.69
N GLY A 98 13.46 -18.53 -20.23
CA GLY A 98 12.56 -18.06 -19.17
C GLY A 98 13.25 -17.89 -17.81
N ARG A 99 14.32 -18.66 -17.55
CA ARG A 99 15.06 -18.60 -16.28
C ARG A 99 16.04 -17.41 -16.22
N SER A 100 16.53 -16.92 -17.36
CA SER A 100 17.40 -15.73 -17.40
C SER A 100 16.63 -14.41 -17.35
N TRP A 101 15.30 -14.46 -17.55
CA TRP A 101 14.38 -13.32 -17.47
C TRP A 101 13.46 -13.39 -16.25
N SER A 102 13.86 -14.12 -15.20
CA SER A 102 13.30 -13.81 -13.90
C SER A 102 13.88 -12.47 -13.47
N PRO A 103 13.10 -11.37 -13.41
CA PRO A 103 13.56 -10.19 -12.72
C PRO A 103 13.99 -10.66 -11.33
N ALA A 104 15.24 -10.36 -10.96
CA ALA A 104 15.68 -10.60 -9.59
C ALA A 104 14.57 -10.08 -8.68
N PRO A 105 14.11 -10.84 -7.67
CA PRO A 105 13.09 -10.36 -6.77
C PRO A 105 13.57 -9.00 -6.29
N ALA A 106 12.88 -7.94 -6.72
CA ALA A 106 13.22 -6.59 -6.31
C ALA A 106 13.14 -6.64 -4.80
N ALA A 107 14.30 -6.59 -4.14
CA ALA A 107 14.36 -6.65 -2.70
C ALA A 107 13.43 -5.55 -2.20
N LEU A 108 12.33 -5.93 -1.54
CA LEU A 108 11.37 -4.99 -1.00
C LEU A 108 12.17 -4.05 -0.11
N ALA A 109 12.35 -2.81 -0.58
CA ALA A 109 13.04 -1.81 0.21
C ALA A 109 12.22 -1.65 1.50
N PRO A 110 12.83 -1.76 2.69
CA PRO A 110 12.09 -1.59 3.92
C PRO A 110 11.45 -0.20 3.90
N ILE A 111 10.13 -0.18 4.06
CA ILE A 111 9.34 1.05 4.22
C ILE A 111 9.11 1.20 5.72
N THR A 112 9.62 2.27 6.31
CA THR A 112 9.38 2.60 7.74
C THR A 112 8.41 3.77 7.79
N LEU A 113 7.26 3.57 8.44
CA LEU A 113 6.32 4.65 8.74
C LEU A 113 6.74 5.33 10.05
N LEU A 114 6.92 6.65 9.98
CA LEU A 114 7.14 7.51 11.14
C LEU A 114 5.95 8.46 11.23
N SER A 115 5.20 8.37 12.34
CA SER A 115 4.08 9.29 12.60
C SER A 115 4.51 10.35 13.60
N VAL A 116 4.22 11.61 13.27
CA VAL A 116 4.43 12.77 14.14
C VAL A 116 3.08 13.22 14.65
N ASP A 117 2.56 12.57 15.69
CA ASP A 117 1.30 12.98 16.33
C ASP A 117 1.58 13.75 17.63
N ARG A 118 1.11 14.99 17.69
CA ARG A 118 1.13 15.83 18.91
C ARG A 118 -0.25 16.06 19.53
N LEU A 119 -1.33 15.56 18.93
CA LEU A 119 -2.68 15.64 19.51
C LEU A 119 -2.76 14.92 20.87
N ARG A 120 -1.82 14.00 21.13
CA ARG A 120 -1.74 13.23 22.40
C ARG A 120 -0.47 13.49 23.22
N SER A 121 0.43 14.40 22.79
CA SER A 121 1.75 14.60 23.42
C SER A 121 1.85 15.96 24.13
N SER A 122 1.97 15.92 25.46
CA SER A 122 2.20 17.11 26.29
C SER A 122 3.60 17.70 26.03
N VAL A 123 3.65 18.68 25.15
CA VAL A 123 4.58 19.82 24.89
C VAL A 123 6.05 19.82 25.35
N ALA A 124 6.53 19.04 26.32
CA ALA A 124 7.88 19.21 26.89
C ALA A 124 9.02 18.46 26.17
N VAL A 125 8.75 17.37 25.45
CA VAL A 125 9.81 16.52 24.87
C VAL A 125 9.55 16.29 23.38
N ALA A 126 10.56 16.54 22.55
CA ALA A 126 10.50 16.21 21.12
C ALA A 126 10.43 14.68 20.95
N PRO A 127 9.46 14.14 20.19
CA PRO A 127 9.39 12.71 19.95
C PRO A 127 10.67 12.20 19.29
N THR A 128 11.20 11.11 19.83
CA THR A 128 12.38 10.43 19.30
C THR A 128 11.96 9.41 18.25
N LEU A 129 12.40 9.59 17.02
CA LEU A 129 12.06 8.75 15.87
C LEU A 129 13.30 7.96 15.42
N ARG A 130 13.19 6.63 15.39
CA ARG A 130 14.28 5.76 14.90
C ARG A 130 14.29 5.71 13.38
N LEU A 131 15.38 6.15 12.79
CA LEU A 131 15.63 6.07 11.35
C LEU A 131 16.15 4.67 10.99
N PRO A 132 15.61 4.05 9.93
CA PRO A 132 16.18 2.82 9.40
C PRO A 132 17.56 3.10 8.77
N ALA A 133 18.42 2.09 8.72
CA ALA A 133 19.75 2.19 8.12
C ALA A 133 19.72 2.49 6.59
N GLY A 134 18.58 2.22 5.94
CA GLY A 134 18.35 2.48 4.52
C GLY A 134 16.88 2.27 4.17
N GLY A 135 16.53 2.45 2.89
CA GLY A 135 15.17 2.29 2.39
C GLY A 135 14.37 3.59 2.37
N LEU A 136 13.05 3.46 2.32
CA LEU A 136 12.11 4.57 2.29
C LEU A 136 11.53 4.80 3.69
N VAL A 137 11.43 6.07 4.03
CA VAL A 137 10.73 6.55 5.22
C VAL A 137 9.49 7.27 4.73
N VAL A 138 8.34 6.89 5.29
CA VAL A 138 7.08 7.64 5.12
C VAL A 138 6.89 8.44 6.41
N LEU A 139 6.94 9.76 6.30
CA LEU A 139 6.66 10.67 7.39
C LEU A 139 5.20 11.11 7.30
N SER A 140 4.39 10.70 8.26
CA SER A 140 2.98 11.10 8.37
C SER A 140 2.87 12.26 9.33
N VAL A 141 2.38 13.40 8.83
CA VAL A 141 2.31 14.67 9.56
C VAL A 141 0.88 15.20 9.51
N PRO A 142 0.26 15.57 10.65
CA PRO A 142 -1.08 16.13 10.64
C PRO A 142 -1.08 17.48 9.89
N ALA A 143 -1.95 17.58 8.90
CA ALA A 143 -2.12 18.74 8.04
C ALA A 143 -3.61 19.04 7.90
N VAL A 144 -4.01 20.22 8.36
CA VAL A 144 -5.40 20.67 8.22
C VAL A 144 -5.69 20.87 6.73
N ALA A 145 -6.64 20.11 6.19
CA ALA A 145 -7.14 20.30 4.84
C ALA A 145 -7.99 21.59 4.79
N GLU A 146 -7.37 22.72 4.45
CA GLU A 146 -8.10 23.94 4.10
C GLU A 146 -8.55 23.85 2.64
N ALA A 147 -9.84 24.16 2.37
CA ALA A 147 -10.39 24.12 1.02
C ALA A 147 -9.57 25.01 0.06
N GLY A 148 -9.09 24.43 -1.04
CA GLY A 148 -8.26 25.12 -2.02
C GLY A 148 -6.78 25.29 -1.63
N CYS A 149 -6.33 24.66 -0.54
CA CYS A 149 -4.93 24.64 -0.18
C CYS A 149 -4.33 23.24 -0.23
N THR A 150 -3.21 23.11 -0.94
CA THR A 150 -2.33 21.92 -0.85
C THR A 150 -1.16 22.26 0.07
N PRO A 151 -1.04 21.63 1.23
CA PRO A 151 0.01 21.95 2.18
C PRO A 151 1.39 21.54 1.67
N THR A 152 2.38 22.30 2.09
CA THR A 152 3.80 22.01 1.93
C THR A 152 4.36 21.57 3.27
N VAL A 153 4.85 20.34 3.32
CA VAL A 153 5.61 19.82 4.46
C VAL A 153 7.07 20.19 4.27
N ARG A 154 7.66 20.84 5.26
CA ARG A 154 9.06 21.28 5.29
C ARG A 154 9.78 20.60 6.43
N ILE A 155 10.89 19.92 6.16
CA ILE A 155 11.76 19.31 7.16
C ILE A 155 13.07 20.09 7.17
N VAL A 156 13.38 20.75 8.28
CA VAL A 156 14.63 21.52 8.47
C VAL A 156 15.53 20.76 9.43
N GLN A 157 16.72 20.39 8.99
CA GLN A 157 17.69 19.66 9.79
C GLN A 157 19.12 20.08 9.48
N GLY A 158 19.85 20.60 10.47
CA GLY A 158 21.27 20.94 10.32
C GLY A 158 21.57 21.90 9.17
N GLY A 159 20.64 22.81 8.85
CA GLY A 159 20.74 23.74 7.70
C GLY A 159 20.23 23.19 6.37
N ASN A 160 19.96 21.88 6.27
CA ASN A 160 19.29 21.28 5.12
C ASN A 160 17.78 21.45 5.23
N THR A 161 17.14 21.77 4.12
CA THR A 161 15.68 21.90 4.02
C THR A 161 15.17 20.93 2.96
N LEU A 162 14.26 20.04 3.36
CA LEU A 162 13.51 19.17 2.46
C LEU A 162 12.07 19.67 2.41
N GLU A 163 11.50 19.78 1.21
CA GLU A 163 10.13 20.23 1.03
C GLU A 163 9.37 19.27 0.12
N ALA A 164 8.11 19.03 0.47
CA ALA A 164 7.18 18.28 -0.35
C ALA A 164 5.80 18.92 -0.26
N THR A 165 5.21 19.21 -1.42
CA THR A 165 3.80 19.58 -1.50
C THR A 165 2.98 18.31 -1.59
N VAL A 166 2.10 18.07 -0.63
CA VAL A 166 1.32 16.84 -0.56
C VAL A 166 -0.10 17.15 -0.13
N ALA A 167 -1.08 16.53 -0.78
CA ALA A 167 -2.46 16.60 -0.33
C ALA A 167 -2.62 15.75 0.95
N PRO A 168 -3.33 16.24 1.98
CA PRO A 168 -3.71 15.40 3.10
C PRO A 168 -4.62 14.26 2.62
N ASP A 169 -4.55 13.12 3.29
CA ASP A 169 -5.52 12.03 3.13
C ASP A 169 -6.85 12.36 3.83
N ASP A 170 -7.83 11.45 3.70
CA ASP A 170 -9.15 11.59 4.29
C ASP A 170 -9.12 11.63 5.85
N SER A 171 -7.99 11.24 6.44
CA SER A 171 -7.74 11.30 7.90
C SER A 171 -7.04 12.60 8.32
N GLY A 172 -6.74 13.51 7.38
CA GLY A 172 -6.08 14.79 7.66
C GLY A 172 -4.56 14.68 7.83
N PHE A 173 -3.93 13.64 7.29
CA PHE A 173 -2.48 13.47 7.33
C PHE A 173 -1.82 13.70 5.98
N ALA A 174 -0.75 14.49 5.99
CA ALA A 174 0.16 14.68 4.88
C ALA A 174 1.28 13.62 4.97
N ASN A 175 1.30 12.68 4.02
CA ASN A 175 2.27 11.58 3.99
C ASN A 175 3.42 11.88 3.02
N VAL A 176 4.63 12.11 3.54
CA VAL A 176 5.82 12.40 2.73
C VAL A 176 6.73 11.18 2.68
N SER A 177 6.99 10.68 1.47
CA SER A 177 7.95 9.59 1.26
C SER A 177 9.34 10.14 0.90
N LEU A 178 10.37 9.75 1.64
CA LEU A 178 11.74 10.15 1.40
C LEU A 178 12.72 9.02 1.69
N ALA A 179 13.86 9.00 1.00
CA ALA A 179 14.91 8.03 1.29
C ALA A 179 15.50 8.28 2.68
N ALA A 180 15.69 7.24 3.49
CA ALA A 180 16.26 7.36 4.84
C ALA A 180 17.62 8.07 4.84
N ALA A 181 18.41 7.90 3.79
CA ALA A 181 19.72 8.56 3.61
C ALA A 181 19.65 10.10 3.48
N ARG A 182 18.47 10.67 3.23
CA ARG A 182 18.24 12.13 3.21
C ARG A 182 18.06 12.71 4.61
N LEU A 183 17.82 11.87 5.61
CA LEU A 183 17.68 12.25 7.02
C LEU A 183 18.97 11.92 7.77
N ALA A 184 19.45 12.87 8.55
CA ALA A 184 20.54 12.66 9.48
C ALA A 184 19.99 12.34 10.88
N PRO A 185 20.77 11.70 11.75
CA PRO A 185 20.48 11.70 13.18
C PRO A 185 20.59 13.12 13.76
N GLY A 186 19.75 13.44 14.74
CA GLY A 186 19.71 14.72 15.44
C GLY A 186 18.36 15.42 15.38
N ARG A 187 18.30 16.62 15.93
CA ARG A 187 17.08 17.44 15.97
C ARG A 187 16.70 17.93 14.57
N ALA A 188 15.41 17.87 14.26
CA ALA A 188 14.81 18.41 13.05
C ALA A 188 13.50 19.13 13.39
N GLU A 189 13.14 20.10 12.57
CA GLU A 189 11.86 20.81 12.65
C GLU A 189 11.02 20.39 11.45
N VAL A 190 9.85 19.79 11.70
CA VAL A 190 8.88 19.40 10.67
C VAL A 190 7.76 20.43 10.67
N GLY A 191 7.78 21.34 9.71
CA GLY A 191 6.75 22.35 9.50
C GLY A 191 5.70 21.91 8.48
N VAL A 192 4.48 22.37 8.67
CA VAL A 192 3.43 22.33 7.65
C VAL A 192 3.03 23.76 7.33
N ALA A 193 3.06 24.12 6.06
CA ALA A 193 2.69 25.44 5.58
C ALA A 193 1.65 25.36 4.46
N CYS A 194 0.87 26.42 4.30
CA CYS A 194 -0.14 26.55 3.27
C CYS A 194 -0.06 27.96 2.70
N GLY A 195 0.17 28.10 1.38
CA GLY A 195 0.25 29.42 0.73
C GLY A 195 1.29 30.38 1.34
N GLY A 196 2.40 29.84 1.86
CA GLY A 196 3.43 30.62 2.56
C GLY A 196 3.15 30.93 4.04
N ARG A 197 1.94 30.63 4.53
CA ARG A 197 1.59 30.72 5.97
C ARG A 197 1.96 29.42 6.66
N GLN A 198 2.74 29.49 7.73
CA GLN A 198 3.02 28.32 8.57
C GLN A 198 1.76 27.95 9.37
N LEU A 199 1.29 26.71 9.20
CA LEU A 199 0.13 26.16 9.91
C LEU A 199 0.56 25.42 11.19
N ALA A 200 1.65 24.67 11.11
CA ALA A 200 2.16 23.90 12.24
C ALA A 200 3.69 23.76 12.20
N ASN A 201 4.28 23.46 13.36
CA ASN A 201 5.68 23.10 13.49
C ASN A 201 5.86 22.02 14.57
N TYR A 202 6.60 20.97 14.23
CA TYR A 202 6.82 19.81 15.08
C TYR A 202 8.32 19.57 15.24
N PRO A 203 8.91 19.88 16.41
CA PRO A 203 10.27 19.49 16.70
C PRO A 203 10.32 17.96 16.87
N VAL A 204 11.26 17.30 16.19
CA VAL A 204 11.48 15.85 16.28
C VAL A 204 12.97 15.56 16.47
N GLU A 205 13.29 14.45 17.11
CA GLU A 205 14.68 13.99 17.23
C GLU A 205 14.86 12.66 16.51
N PHE A 206 15.65 12.66 15.44
CA PHE A 206 15.96 11.44 14.70
C PHE A 206 17.14 10.73 15.35
N VAL A 207 17.00 9.44 15.64
CA VAL A 207 18.07 8.57 16.19
C VAL A 207 18.26 7.36 15.28
N ARG A 208 19.41 6.69 15.37
CA ARG A 208 19.66 5.40 14.70
C ARG A 208 19.53 4.25 15.68
#